data_AF-A0A9Q0RY63-F1
#
_entry.id   AF-A0A9Q0RY63-F1
#
_cell.length_a   1.000
_cell.length_b   1.000
_cell.length_c   1.000
_cell.angle_alpha   90.00
_cell.angle_beta   90.00
_cell.angle_gamma   90.00
#
_symmetry.space_group_name_H-M   'P 1'
#
loop_
_entity.id
_entity.type
_entity.pdbx_description
1 polymer ?
#
loop_
_entity_poly.entity_id
_entity_poly.type
_entity_poly.pdbx_seq_one_letter_code
_entity_poly.pdbx_strand_id
1 'polypeptide(L)' 'MKFLWFFALFAFLFGFAASECPEGFSPAPTEPTLCGAPRPVHGTCPPLSRYDVSTGLCIYVARG' A
#
# COMPACT_ATOMS: atom_id res chain seq x y z
N MET A 1 -32.69 19.43 -2.35
CA MET A 1 -32.22 18.08 -2.70
C MET A 1 -31.52 18.04 -4.08
N LYS A 2 -30.54 18.92 -4.37
CA LYS A 2 -29.86 18.99 -5.69
C LYS A 2 -28.34 18.79 -5.61
N PHE A 3 -27.74 19.05 -4.43
CA PHE A 3 -26.29 19.03 -4.23
C PHE A 3 -25.71 17.67 -3.79
N LEU A 4 -26.54 16.70 -3.41
CA LEU A 4 -26.05 15.36 -3.04
C LEU A 4 -25.35 14.65 -4.21
N TRP A 5 -25.76 14.91 -5.44
CA TRP A 5 -25.14 14.33 -6.64
C TRP A 5 -23.71 14.85 -6.88
N PHE A 6 -23.40 16.09 -6.47
CA PHE A 6 -22.04 16.61 -6.56
C PHE A 6 -21.08 15.88 -5.61
N PHE A 7 -21.54 15.52 -4.42
CA PHE A 7 -20.76 14.71 -3.47
C PHE A 7 -20.47 13.30 -3.98
N ALA A 8 -21.45 12.67 -4.64
CA ALA A 8 -21.26 11.35 -5.26
C ALA A 8 -20.22 11.39 -6.39
N LEU A 9 -20.24 12.46 -7.20
CA LEU A 9 -19.27 12.67 -8.29
C LEU A 9 -17.85 12.89 -7.74
N PHE A 10 -17.73 13.58 -6.60
CA PHE A 10 -16.45 13.82 -5.94
C PHE A 10 -15.86 12.54 -5.34
N ALA A 11 -16.68 11.71 -4.69
CA ALA A 11 -16.25 10.42 -4.15
C ALA A 11 -15.78 9.45 -5.24
N PHE A 12 -16.40 9.48 -6.43
CA PHE A 12 -15.98 8.66 -7.57
C PHE A 12 -14.62 9.10 -8.15
N LEU A 13 -14.34 10.41 -8.16
CA LEU A 13 -13.06 10.95 -8.63
C LEU A 13 -11.90 10.73 -7.64
N PHE A 14 -12.21 10.65 -6.34
CA PHE A 14 -11.23 10.44 -5.26
C PHE A 14 -11.21 9.02 -4.72
N GLY A 15 -11.85 8.06 -5.41
CA GLY A 15 -11.69 6.64 -5.17
C GLY A 15 -10.29 6.18 -5.56
N PHE A 16 -9.28 6.67 -4.84
CA PHE A 16 -7.92 6.14 -4.89
C PHE A 16 -8.01 4.67 -4.51
N ALA A 17 -7.61 3.83 -5.46
CA ALA A 17 -7.43 2.41 -5.25
C ALA A 17 -6.51 2.21 -4.04
N ALA A 18 -7.11 1.86 -2.91
CA ALA A 18 -6.37 1.28 -1.81
C ALA A 18 -5.95 -0.12 -2.27
N SER A 19 -4.76 -0.21 -2.85
CA SER A 19 -4.05 -1.48 -2.95
C SER A 19 -4.00 -2.07 -1.54
N GLU A 20 -4.67 -3.21 -1.37
CA GLU A 20 -4.88 -3.91 -0.10
C GLU A 20 -3.56 -4.48 0.42
N CYS A 21 -2.72 -3.61 0.98
CA CYS A 21 -1.52 -4.04 1.67
C CYS A 21 -1.89 -4.56 3.07
N PRO A 22 -1.26 -5.66 3.52
CA PRO A 22 -1.47 -6.17 4.87
C PRO A 22 -1.07 -5.13 5.92
N GLU A 23 -1.69 -5.20 7.10
CA GLU A 23 -1.42 -4.27 8.21
C GLU A 23 0.09 -4.13 8.48
N GLY A 24 0.57 -2.89 8.52
CA GLY A 24 1.99 -2.57 8.70
C GLY A 24 2.79 -2.45 7.39
N PHE A 25 2.17 -2.69 6.23
CA PHE A 25 2.77 -2.46 4.92
C PHE A 25 2.02 -1.36 4.17
N SER A 26 2.78 -0.50 3.49
CA SER A 26 2.26 0.55 2.61
C SER A 26 2.54 0.18 1.16
N PRO A 27 1.75 0.62 0.18
CA PRO A 27 2.07 0.41 -1.22
C PRO A 27 3.46 0.96 -1.54
N ALA A 28 4.27 0.17 -2.23
CA ALA A 28 5.58 0.58 -2.67
C ALA A 28 5.42 1.75 -3.66
N PRO A 29 6.26 2.79 -3.57
CA PRO A 29 6.16 3.97 -4.43
C PRO A 29 6.39 3.65 -5.91
N THR A 30 7.03 2.52 -6.20
CA THR A 30 7.40 2.08 -7.54
C THR A 30 6.41 1.11 -8.18
N GLU A 31 5.69 0.30 -7.40
CA GLU A 31 4.74 -0.68 -7.94
C GLU A 31 3.52 -0.84 -7.01
N PRO A 32 2.29 -0.61 -7.51
CA PRO A 32 1.07 -0.71 -6.71
C PRO A 32 0.72 -2.15 -6.29
N THR A 33 1.36 -3.15 -6.92
CA THR A 33 1.28 -4.58 -6.60
C THR A 33 2.27 -5.01 -5.51
N LEU A 34 3.22 -4.15 -5.14
CA LEU A 34 4.18 -4.42 -4.09
C LEU A 34 3.82 -3.59 -2.85
N CYS A 35 3.90 -4.23 -1.69
CA CYS A 35 3.66 -3.59 -0.41
C CYS A 35 4.99 -3.52 0.35
N GLY A 36 5.49 -2.33 0.64
CA GLY A 36 6.73 -2.10 1.38
C GLY A 36 6.49 -1.74 2.84
N ALA A 37 7.36 -2.22 3.72
CA ALA A 37 7.43 -1.79 5.12
C ALA A 37 8.89 -1.43 5.48
N PRO A 38 9.12 -0.46 6.38
CA PRO A 38 10.46 -0.18 6.88
C PRO A 38 11.02 -1.41 7.62
N ARG A 39 12.32 -1.67 7.44
CA ARG A 39 12.98 -2.76 8.15
C ARG A 39 12.98 -2.47 9.66
N PRO A 40 12.57 -3.41 10.51
CA PRO A 40 12.67 -3.23 11.96
C PRO A 40 14.14 -3.02 12.38
N VAL A 41 14.35 -2.16 13.39
CA VAL A 41 15.69 -1.81 13.90
C VAL A 41 16.44 -3.04 14.42
N HIS A 42 15.68 -3.97 15.03
CA HIS A 42 16.18 -5.26 15.49
C HIS A 42 15.30 -6.36 14.89
N GLY A 43 15.92 -7.34 14.22
CA GLY A 43 15.23 -8.52 13.68
C GLY A 43 15.25 -8.65 12.16
N THR A 44 14.43 -9.58 11.69
CA THR A 44 14.26 -9.94 10.27
C THR A 44 12.97 -9.32 9.75
N CYS A 45 12.87 -9.11 8.43
CA CYS A 45 11.63 -8.65 7.81
C CYS A 45 10.44 -9.57 8.19
N PRO A 46 9.21 -9.01 8.26
CA PRO A 46 8.02 -9.78 8.59
C PRO A 46 7.84 -11.01 7.66
N PRO A 47 7.17 -12.08 8.12
CA PRO A 47 6.94 -13.27 7.31
C PRO A 47 6.27 -12.89 5.98
N LEU A 48 6.63 -13.62 4.91
CA LEU A 48 6.17 -13.39 3.53
C LEU A 48 6.65 -12.08 2.88
N SER A 49 7.50 -11.30 3.56
CA SER A 49 8.23 -10.17 2.97
C SER A 49 9.73 -10.48 2.81
N ARG A 50 10.36 -9.89 1.79
CA ARG A 50 11.79 -10.01 1.50
C ARG A 50 12.44 -8.65 1.64
N TYR A 51 13.61 -8.61 2.27
CA TYR A 51 14.39 -7.38 2.34
C TYR A 51 14.94 -7.05 0.96
N ASP A 52 14.61 -5.88 0.46
CA ASP A 52 15.17 -5.32 -0.75
C ASP A 52 16.22 -4.28 -0.38
N VAL A 53 17.47 -4.56 -0.75
CA VAL A 53 18.62 -3.70 -0.47
C VAL A 53 18.57 -2.41 -1.29
N SER A 54 17.90 -2.42 -2.44
CA SER A 54 17.82 -1.27 -3.34
C SER A 54 16.92 -0.16 -2.78
N THR A 55 15.84 -0.55 -2.12
CA THR A 55 14.88 0.39 -1.50
C THR A 55 15.09 0.51 0.01
N GLY A 56 15.84 -0.39 0.63
CA GLY A 56 16.02 -0.46 2.08
C GLY A 56 14.74 -0.89 2.81
N LEU A 57 13.76 -1.46 2.10
CA LEU A 57 12.44 -1.81 2.61
C LEU A 57 12.24 -3.33 2.61
N CYS A 58 11.36 -3.82 3.47
CA CYS A 58 10.82 -5.16 3.42
C CYS A 58 9.64 -5.17 2.43
N ILE A 59 9.80 -5.86 1.30
CA ILE A 59 8.81 -5.95 0.23
C ILE A 59 7.97 -7.21 0.40
N TYR A 60 6.67 -7.04 0.56
CA TYR A 60 5.63 -8.05 0.53
C TYR A 60 5.04 -8.09 -0.88
N VAL A 61 5.02 -9.27 -1.49
CA VAL A 61 4.32 -9.48 -2.76
C VAL A 61 2.85 -9.69 -2.41
N ALA A 62 2.01 -8.68 -2.63
CA ALA A 62 0.57 -8.86 -2.54
C ALA A 62 0.17 -9.83 -3.66
N ARG A 63 -0.04 -11.10 -3.32
CA ARG A 63 -0.69 -12.04 -4.24
C ARG A 63 -2.13 -11.58 -4.37
N GLY A 64 -2.41 -10.84 -5.44
CA GLY A 64 -3.78 -10.66 -5.94
C GLY A 64 -4.41 -11.99 -6.33
#